data_AF-I0AH06-F1
#
_entry.id   AF-I0AH06-F1
#
_cell.length_a   1.000
_cell.length_b   1.000
_cell.length_c   1.000
_cell.angle_alpha   90.00
_cell.angle_beta   90.00
_cell.angle_gamma   90.00
#
_symmetry.space_group_name_H-M   'P 1'
#
loop_
_entity.id
_entity.type
_entity.pdbx_description
1 polymer ?
#
loop_
_entity_poly.entity_id
_entity_poly.type
_entity_poly.pdbx_seq_one_letter_code
_entity_poly.pdbx_strand_id
1 'polypeptide(L)'
;MVKHFKFLKYYPTTIGLSVILIYYLTVGRSIGEFDSGELALAQATLSIPHPTGYPLFSLIGFIFSKVPLPFPTLIKLNLLNSIWCTLTVVILIKTSKLLLDNLKSILNKKFLELNFQFSIPESHKISVSIFSGLMLAFSATFWLNSTKVEVYSLQIFLTSLIIFNSLEIYIYNGNKPSELNYKTILKDWLLITVLIGLAFSNHLMTIYLLPATVVLYFFKNKINKQSIQAFLILTAIIIFIASVFYLIMMFRAQTSPPWSYGDPSDLQRLYDHITAKEYTKYLLDNSDGLIQQSSKLLKMLSFNFSAANFSFGEFGLSLFLGIAGVILISALKKDIAIYLYLILVVSISTALVYHIPDINEYFLVSFFVISLSSVLPLIMILQIIEHLIIIKRIFFLLLFSLLVLQLIVNYNYANRSEFFVIEDFIKSSIGDLPPNSVLLTDNWGSIISPALYYQNVERLRNDVNIISPSGYIEFDWYRKFKATKIYDSNFVLIPRPNTFVAFDVAYRLISKGILKIPEHYSLIPMRNYFLLATDSNYYPLDLPKRKIRFSKYTFSDSEKYIKELIPYMLEQRLLYELNFNRTNNAKDIYDEIKKRFPDYRLSSAAIMELIKYKILKW
;
A
#
# COMPACT_ATOMS: atom_id res chain seq x y z
N MET A 1 -30.58 -29.59 -23.52
CA MET A 1 -30.13 -29.16 -22.18
C MET A 1 -29.14 -27.97 -22.33
N VAL A 2 -29.61 -26.79 -22.77
CA VAL A 2 -28.81 -25.75 -23.44
C VAL A 2 -28.54 -24.49 -22.57
N LYS A 3 -28.84 -24.49 -21.26
CA LYS A 3 -28.60 -23.31 -20.38
C LYS A 3 -27.24 -23.27 -19.67
N HIS A 4 -26.37 -24.28 -19.81
CA HIS A 4 -25.06 -24.33 -19.12
C HIS A 4 -23.91 -23.53 -19.79
N PHE A 5 -24.10 -23.00 -21.00
CA PHE A 5 -22.98 -22.45 -21.81
C PHE A 5 -22.63 -20.97 -21.60
N LYS A 6 -23.53 -20.13 -21.05
CA LYS A 6 -23.21 -18.69 -20.86
C LYS A 6 -22.29 -18.42 -19.67
N PHE A 7 -22.45 -19.16 -18.56
CA PHE A 7 -21.60 -18.99 -17.38
C PHE A 7 -20.14 -19.35 -17.65
N LEU A 8 -19.89 -20.44 -18.39
CA LEU A 8 -18.54 -20.92 -18.72
C LEU A 8 -17.71 -19.91 -19.52
N LYS A 9 -18.34 -19.00 -20.28
CA LYS A 9 -17.63 -17.97 -21.06
C LYS A 9 -17.22 -16.77 -20.21
N TYR A 10 -18.02 -16.43 -19.18
CA TYR A 10 -17.86 -15.19 -18.40
C TYR A 10 -17.49 -15.44 -16.93
N TYR A 11 -17.13 -16.69 -16.56
CA TYR A 11 -16.81 -17.04 -15.18
C TYR A 11 -15.74 -16.16 -14.52
N PRO A 12 -14.66 -15.70 -15.19
CA PRO A 12 -13.67 -14.84 -14.52
C PRO A 12 -14.32 -13.52 -14.08
N THR A 13 -15.18 -12.95 -14.93
CA THR A 13 -15.94 -11.73 -14.61
C THR A 13 -16.94 -11.98 -13.50
N THR A 14 -17.65 -13.11 -13.51
CA THR A 14 -18.60 -13.44 -12.43
C THR A 14 -17.89 -13.60 -11.08
N ILE A 15 -16.72 -14.24 -11.05
CA ILE A 15 -15.90 -14.32 -9.83
C ILE A 15 -15.40 -12.94 -9.42
N GLY A 16 -14.98 -12.10 -10.38
CA GLY A 16 -14.64 -10.71 -10.12
C GLY A 16 -15.80 -9.93 -9.47
N LEU A 17 -17.04 -10.13 -9.92
CA LEU A 17 -18.22 -9.53 -9.29
C LEU A 17 -18.43 -10.00 -7.84
N SER A 18 -18.16 -11.27 -7.53
CA SER A 18 -18.19 -11.74 -6.13
C SER A 18 -17.08 -11.12 -5.28
N VAL A 19 -15.87 -10.98 -5.84
CA VAL A 19 -14.71 -10.38 -5.15
C VAL A 19 -14.95 -8.89 -4.87
N ILE A 20 -15.46 -8.13 -5.83
CA ILE A 20 -15.70 -6.69 -5.62
C ILE A 20 -16.80 -6.45 -4.59
N LEU A 21 -17.78 -7.35 -4.45
CA LEU A 21 -18.77 -7.27 -3.38
C LEU A 21 -18.10 -7.43 -2.01
N ILE A 22 -17.19 -8.40 -1.86
CA ILE A 22 -16.41 -8.59 -0.63
C ILE A 22 -15.56 -7.35 -0.35
N TYR A 23 -14.83 -6.85 -1.35
CA TYR A 23 -14.02 -5.64 -1.22
C TYR A 23 -14.86 -4.41 -0.86
N TYR A 24 -16.05 -4.25 -1.45
CA TYR A 24 -16.99 -3.18 -1.12
C TYR A 24 -17.46 -3.24 0.34
N LEU A 25 -17.64 -4.43 0.91
CA LEU A 25 -18.01 -4.59 2.31
C LEU A 25 -16.86 -4.21 3.25
N THR A 26 -15.61 -4.42 2.82
CA THR A 26 -14.41 -4.14 3.62
C THR A 26 -13.74 -2.79 3.36
N VAL A 27 -14.16 -2.06 2.32
CA VAL A 27 -13.52 -0.81 1.89
C VAL A 27 -13.57 0.28 2.96
N GLY A 28 -12.48 1.05 3.08
CA GLY A 28 -12.40 2.19 3.97
C GLY A 28 -13.50 3.22 3.70
N ARG A 29 -14.21 3.64 4.76
CA ARG A 29 -15.19 4.74 4.71
C ARG A 29 -14.58 6.10 5.05
N SER A 30 -13.29 6.10 5.45
CA SER A 30 -12.51 7.29 5.75
C SER A 30 -11.11 7.18 5.12
N ILE A 31 -10.21 8.09 5.49
CA ILE A 31 -8.86 8.13 4.95
C ILE A 31 -8.00 7.04 5.58
N GLY A 32 -7.15 6.44 4.74
CA GLY A 32 -6.15 5.49 5.21
C GLY A 32 -5.02 6.17 6.01
N GLU A 33 -4.12 5.34 6.49
CA GLU A 33 -2.87 5.72 7.13
C GLU A 33 -1.73 5.91 6.12
N PHE A 34 -0.56 6.34 6.59
CA PHE A 34 0.64 6.57 5.77
C PHE A 34 0.36 7.54 4.61
N ASP A 35 0.63 7.13 3.37
CA ASP A 35 0.57 7.99 2.19
C ASP A 35 -0.84 8.17 1.64
N SER A 36 -1.82 7.42 2.16
CA SER A 36 -3.21 7.44 1.65
C SER A 36 -3.81 8.85 1.56
N GLY A 37 -3.47 9.76 2.47
CA GLY A 37 -3.97 11.13 2.46
C GLY A 37 -3.36 12.01 1.36
N GLU A 38 -2.04 11.95 1.20
CA GLU A 38 -1.34 12.62 0.10
C GLU A 38 -1.78 12.07 -1.26
N LEU A 39 -1.88 10.74 -1.40
CA LEU A 39 -2.31 10.09 -2.64
C LEU A 39 -3.78 10.41 -2.97
N ALA A 40 -4.66 10.46 -1.97
CA ALA A 40 -6.05 10.90 -2.17
C ALA A 40 -6.12 12.37 -2.58
N LEU A 41 -5.26 13.25 -2.04
CA LEU A 41 -5.16 14.64 -2.46
C LEU A 41 -4.70 14.73 -3.94
N ALA A 42 -3.66 13.98 -4.29
CA ALA A 42 -3.13 13.92 -5.64
C ALA A 42 -4.22 13.52 -6.65
N GLN A 43 -4.97 12.46 -6.34
CA GLN A 43 -6.12 12.05 -7.16
C GLN A 43 -7.25 13.08 -7.14
N ALA A 44 -7.55 13.78 -6.05
CA ALA A 44 -8.65 14.75 -6.02
C ALA A 44 -8.35 16.08 -6.74
N THR A 45 -7.08 16.47 -6.83
CA THR A 45 -6.64 17.84 -7.20
C THR A 45 -5.51 17.92 -8.21
N LEU A 46 -5.00 16.78 -8.70
CA LEU A 46 -3.76 16.71 -9.48
C LEU A 46 -2.58 17.36 -8.75
N SER A 47 -2.52 17.19 -7.42
CA SER A 47 -1.32 17.54 -6.64
C SER A 47 -0.20 16.55 -6.94
N ILE A 48 1.06 16.95 -6.68
CA ILE A 48 2.22 16.08 -6.93
C ILE A 48 2.59 15.37 -5.62
N PRO A 49 2.38 14.04 -5.52
CA PRO A 49 2.75 13.28 -4.34
C PRO A 49 4.26 13.04 -4.29
N HIS A 50 4.72 12.37 -3.23
CA HIS A 50 6.12 11.97 -3.11
C HIS A 50 6.65 11.18 -4.33
N PRO A 51 7.99 11.22 -4.55
CA PRO A 51 8.66 10.47 -5.60
C PRO A 51 8.22 9.00 -5.67
N THR A 52 7.85 8.48 -6.83
CA THR A 52 8.14 9.04 -8.16
C THR A 52 7.04 9.92 -8.76
N GLY A 53 6.03 10.33 -7.97
CA GLY A 53 5.03 11.33 -8.38
C GLY A 53 3.81 10.75 -9.12
N TYR A 54 3.89 9.51 -9.60
CA TYR A 54 2.76 8.68 -10.02
C TYR A 54 1.75 9.38 -10.97
N PRO A 55 2.20 10.03 -12.07
CA PRO A 55 1.32 10.87 -12.89
C PRO A 55 0.11 10.15 -13.50
N LEU A 56 0.25 8.88 -13.90
CA LEU A 56 -0.88 8.09 -14.40
C LEU A 56 -1.93 7.84 -13.31
N PHE A 57 -1.48 7.49 -12.11
CA PHE A 57 -2.34 7.26 -10.94
C PHE A 57 -3.14 8.51 -10.57
N SER A 58 -2.47 9.65 -10.49
CA SER A 58 -3.07 10.95 -10.18
C SER A 58 -4.09 11.37 -11.23
N LEU A 59 -3.76 11.20 -12.52
CA LEU A 59 -4.65 11.57 -13.63
C LEU A 59 -5.92 10.70 -13.67
N ILE A 60 -5.78 9.37 -13.60
CA ILE A 60 -6.93 8.46 -13.62
C ILE A 60 -7.81 8.68 -12.38
N GLY A 61 -7.18 8.83 -11.21
CA GLY A 61 -7.89 9.14 -9.97
C GLY A 61 -8.65 10.47 -10.05
N PHE A 62 -8.07 11.49 -10.67
CA PHE A 62 -8.74 12.77 -10.90
C PHE A 62 -9.97 12.64 -11.77
N ILE A 63 -9.85 11.96 -12.91
CA ILE A 63 -11.00 11.70 -13.79
C ILE A 63 -12.09 10.94 -13.03
N PHE A 64 -11.72 9.89 -12.29
CA PHE A 64 -12.66 9.09 -11.51
C PHE A 64 -13.32 9.89 -10.38
N SER A 65 -12.58 10.80 -9.74
CA SER A 65 -13.10 11.68 -8.68
C SER A 65 -14.21 12.61 -9.17
N LYS A 66 -14.26 12.92 -10.48
CA LYS A 66 -15.28 13.77 -11.10
C LYS A 66 -16.50 13.00 -11.61
N VAL A 67 -16.47 11.66 -11.60
CA VAL A 67 -17.63 10.85 -11.97
C VAL A 67 -18.77 11.14 -10.97
N PRO A 68 -20.00 11.44 -11.45
CA PRO A 68 -21.13 11.82 -10.61
C PRO A 68 -21.80 10.61 -9.95
N LEU A 69 -21.06 9.89 -9.11
CA LEU A 69 -21.61 8.85 -8.23
C LEU A 69 -22.07 9.45 -6.90
N PRO A 70 -23.10 8.90 -6.25
CA PRO A 70 -23.65 9.40 -4.97
C PRO A 70 -22.77 9.03 -3.76
N PHE A 71 -21.44 9.12 -3.91
CA PHE A 71 -20.46 8.83 -2.87
C PHE A 71 -19.52 10.03 -2.70
N PRO A 72 -19.07 10.32 -1.46
CA PRO A 72 -17.97 11.24 -1.20
C PRO A 72 -16.74 10.90 -2.05
N THR A 73 -15.96 11.92 -2.42
CA THR A 73 -14.76 11.77 -3.25
C THR A 73 -13.84 10.68 -2.72
N LEU A 74 -13.57 10.67 -1.42
CA LEU A 74 -12.68 9.68 -0.79
C LEU A 74 -13.16 8.24 -0.97
N ILE A 75 -14.46 8.00 -0.79
CA ILE A 75 -15.05 6.66 -0.97
C ILE A 75 -14.93 6.24 -2.44
N LYS A 76 -15.13 7.16 -3.40
CA LYS A 76 -14.90 6.86 -4.82
C LYS A 76 -13.45 6.41 -5.05
N LEU A 77 -12.48 7.11 -4.48
CA LEU A 77 -11.05 6.77 -4.65
C LEU A 77 -10.68 5.43 -3.98
N ASN A 78 -11.24 5.12 -2.80
CA ASN A 78 -11.06 3.79 -2.20
C ASN A 78 -11.70 2.69 -3.08
N LEU A 79 -12.89 2.92 -3.63
CA LEU A 79 -13.54 1.97 -4.55
C LEU A 79 -12.74 1.77 -5.86
N LEU A 80 -12.06 2.80 -6.35
CA LEU A 80 -11.18 2.69 -7.51
C LEU A 80 -10.06 1.66 -7.27
N ASN A 81 -9.51 1.61 -6.06
CA ASN A 81 -8.53 0.60 -5.67
C ASN A 81 -9.14 -0.80 -5.65
N SER A 82 -10.35 -0.95 -5.10
CA SER A 82 -11.11 -2.21 -5.15
C SER A 82 -11.34 -2.69 -6.59
N ILE A 83 -11.61 -1.77 -7.53
CA ILE A 83 -11.78 -2.08 -8.95
C ILE A 83 -10.47 -2.61 -9.56
N TRP A 84 -9.33 -1.94 -9.34
CA TRP A 84 -8.05 -2.40 -9.89
C TRP A 84 -7.63 -3.77 -9.36
N CYS A 85 -7.78 -4.02 -8.06
CA CYS A 85 -7.49 -5.33 -7.48
C CYS A 85 -8.46 -6.41 -8.02
N THR A 86 -9.75 -6.09 -8.17
CA THR A 86 -10.72 -7.02 -8.78
C THR A 86 -10.34 -7.37 -10.21
N LEU A 87 -10.00 -6.37 -11.03
CA LEU A 87 -9.58 -6.60 -12.41
C LEU A 87 -8.30 -7.43 -12.49
N THR A 88 -7.36 -7.21 -11.57
CA THR A 88 -6.15 -8.05 -11.43
C THR A 88 -6.51 -9.51 -11.18
N VAL A 89 -7.48 -9.80 -10.29
CA VAL A 89 -7.97 -11.17 -10.04
C VAL A 89 -8.58 -11.78 -11.31
N VAL A 90 -9.39 -11.02 -12.04
CA VAL A 90 -9.97 -11.45 -13.33
C VAL A 90 -8.88 -11.80 -14.33
N ILE A 91 -7.84 -10.97 -14.45
CA ILE A 91 -6.71 -11.22 -15.35
C ILE A 91 -5.92 -12.44 -14.88
N LEU A 92 -5.65 -12.60 -13.58
CA LEU A 92 -4.97 -13.79 -13.05
C LEU A 92 -5.73 -15.08 -13.39
N ILE A 93 -7.05 -15.11 -13.20
CA ILE A 93 -7.89 -16.26 -13.58
C ILE A 93 -7.74 -16.56 -15.08
N LYS A 94 -7.74 -15.52 -15.93
CA LYS A 94 -7.54 -15.69 -17.38
C LYS A 94 -6.14 -16.18 -17.73
N THR A 95 -5.09 -15.66 -17.07
CA THR A 95 -3.70 -16.12 -17.24
C THR A 95 -3.56 -17.58 -16.83
N SER A 96 -4.13 -17.95 -15.70
CA SER A 96 -4.17 -19.34 -15.23
C SER A 96 -4.90 -20.24 -16.22
N LYS A 97 -6.05 -19.82 -16.75
CA LYS A 97 -6.77 -20.57 -17.79
C LYS A 97 -5.98 -20.70 -19.09
N LEU A 98 -5.30 -19.63 -19.52
CA LEU A 98 -4.41 -19.64 -20.68
C LEU A 98 -3.32 -20.70 -20.55
N LEU A 99 -2.67 -20.80 -19.38
CA LEU A 99 -1.67 -21.84 -19.13
C LEU A 99 -2.29 -23.25 -19.14
N LEU A 100 -3.43 -23.42 -18.49
CA LEU A 100 -4.15 -24.70 -18.38
C LEU A 100 -4.67 -25.23 -19.72
N ASP A 101 -5.06 -24.34 -20.64
CA ASP A 101 -5.49 -24.72 -21.98
C ASP A 101 -4.35 -25.14 -22.90
N ASN A 102 -3.14 -24.69 -22.57
CA ASN A 102 -1.97 -24.90 -23.41
C ASN A 102 -0.92 -25.78 -22.73
N LEU A 103 -1.28 -26.57 -21.71
CA LEU A 103 -0.36 -27.41 -20.91
C LEU A 103 0.61 -28.22 -21.78
N LYS A 104 0.11 -28.94 -22.79
CA LYS A 104 0.95 -29.73 -23.68
C LYS A 104 1.99 -28.90 -24.44
N SER A 105 1.65 -27.64 -24.77
CA SER A 105 2.54 -26.71 -25.46
C SER A 105 3.53 -26.05 -24.51
N ILE A 106 3.21 -25.89 -23.23
CA ILE A 106 4.04 -25.15 -22.27
C ILE A 106 4.88 -26.05 -21.37
N LEU A 107 4.59 -27.35 -21.27
CA LEU A 107 5.39 -28.30 -20.49
C LEU A 107 6.66 -28.73 -21.24
N ASN A 108 7.71 -29.06 -20.49
CA ASN A 108 8.95 -29.57 -21.07
C ASN A 108 8.83 -31.06 -21.47
N LYS A 109 9.74 -31.51 -22.35
CA LYS A 109 9.70 -32.89 -22.91
C LYS A 109 9.78 -33.97 -21.83
N LYS A 110 10.67 -33.82 -20.85
CA LYS A 110 10.85 -34.76 -19.73
C LYS A 110 9.54 -34.98 -18.96
N PHE A 111 8.76 -33.93 -18.80
CA PHE A 111 7.47 -34.02 -18.09
C PHE A 111 6.36 -34.60 -18.97
N LEU A 112 6.41 -34.36 -20.29
CA LEU A 112 5.49 -34.97 -21.25
C LEU A 112 5.71 -36.49 -21.39
N GLU A 113 6.95 -36.96 -21.25
CA GLU A 113 7.34 -38.37 -21.31
C GLU A 113 6.84 -39.21 -20.11
N LEU A 114 6.37 -38.58 -19.04
CA LEU A 114 5.82 -39.28 -17.86
C LEU A 114 4.44 -39.93 -18.09
N ASN A 115 4.01 -40.13 -19.35
CA ASN A 115 2.76 -40.78 -19.76
C ASN A 115 1.46 -40.23 -19.11
N PHE A 116 1.46 -38.96 -18.68
CA PHE A 116 0.23 -38.31 -18.24
C PHE A 116 -0.71 -38.12 -19.44
N GLN A 117 -1.91 -38.71 -19.39
CA GLN A 117 -2.98 -38.37 -20.32
C GLN A 117 -3.47 -36.96 -19.99
N PHE A 118 -2.85 -35.92 -20.55
CA PHE A 118 -3.23 -34.52 -20.33
C PHE A 118 -4.61 -34.18 -20.95
N SER A 119 -5.67 -34.87 -20.54
CA SER A 119 -7.07 -34.65 -20.90
C SER A 119 -7.84 -34.18 -19.67
N ILE A 120 -7.41 -33.07 -19.07
CA ILE A 120 -8.11 -32.48 -17.93
C ILE A 120 -9.43 -31.86 -18.40
N PRO A 121 -10.59 -32.24 -17.83
CA PRO A 121 -11.88 -31.65 -18.15
C PRO A 121 -11.91 -30.13 -17.97
N GLU A 122 -12.64 -29.43 -18.83
CA GLU A 122 -12.76 -27.95 -18.78
C GLU A 122 -13.25 -27.44 -17.42
N SER A 123 -14.17 -28.15 -16.77
CA SER A 123 -14.65 -27.80 -15.43
C SER A 123 -13.54 -27.77 -14.38
N HIS A 124 -12.60 -28.72 -14.44
CA HIS A 124 -11.46 -28.76 -13.51
C HIS A 124 -10.48 -27.62 -13.79
N LYS A 125 -10.19 -27.32 -15.06
CA LYS A 125 -9.34 -26.17 -15.41
C LYS A 125 -9.95 -24.86 -14.92
N ILE A 126 -11.26 -24.70 -15.07
CA ILE A 126 -12.00 -23.54 -14.56
C ILE A 126 -11.84 -23.46 -13.04
N SER A 127 -12.13 -24.53 -12.29
CA SER A 127 -12.00 -24.55 -10.83
C SER A 127 -10.57 -24.22 -10.36
N VAL A 128 -9.54 -24.78 -11.00
CA VAL A 128 -8.13 -24.50 -10.67
C VAL A 128 -7.75 -23.05 -11.00
N SER A 129 -8.23 -22.50 -12.12
CA SER A 129 -7.99 -21.10 -12.47
C SER A 129 -8.67 -20.13 -11.49
N ILE A 130 -9.89 -20.45 -11.02
CA ILE A 130 -10.61 -19.70 -9.99
C ILE A 130 -9.85 -19.76 -8.67
N PHE A 131 -9.36 -20.93 -8.28
CA PHE A 131 -8.55 -21.10 -7.06
C PHE A 131 -7.32 -20.18 -7.07
N SER A 132 -6.57 -20.16 -8.17
CA SER A 132 -5.40 -19.28 -8.33
C SER A 132 -5.77 -17.79 -8.18
N GLY A 133 -6.87 -17.35 -8.77
CA GLY A 133 -7.37 -15.98 -8.62
C GLY A 133 -7.79 -15.63 -7.20
N LEU A 134 -8.58 -16.50 -6.56
CA LEU A 134 -9.08 -16.28 -5.19
C LEU A 134 -7.99 -16.41 -4.13
N MET A 135 -6.97 -17.24 -4.37
CA MET A 135 -5.77 -17.33 -3.53
C MET A 135 -5.07 -15.97 -3.43
N LEU A 136 -4.97 -15.21 -4.52
CA LEU A 136 -4.47 -13.83 -4.50
C LEU A 136 -5.51 -12.87 -3.91
N ALA A 137 -6.78 -13.00 -4.31
CA ALA A 137 -7.84 -12.06 -3.90
C ALA A 137 -7.99 -11.97 -2.37
N PHE A 138 -7.81 -13.09 -1.67
CA PHE A 138 -7.92 -13.17 -0.22
C PHE A 138 -6.56 -13.20 0.48
N SER A 139 -5.47 -12.87 -0.22
CA SER A 139 -4.17 -12.69 0.43
C SER A 139 -4.16 -11.38 1.23
N ALA A 140 -3.51 -11.38 2.40
CA ALA A 140 -3.63 -10.30 3.37
C ALA A 140 -3.22 -8.92 2.81
N THR A 141 -2.06 -8.83 2.16
CA THR A 141 -1.52 -7.58 1.60
C THR A 141 -2.29 -7.14 0.35
N PHE A 142 -2.63 -8.07 -0.54
CA PHE A 142 -3.38 -7.76 -1.76
C PHE A 142 -4.79 -7.26 -1.45
N TRP A 143 -5.48 -7.89 -0.50
CA TRP A 143 -6.79 -7.45 -0.03
C TRP A 143 -6.68 -6.10 0.69
N LEU A 144 -5.69 -5.88 1.56
CA LEU A 144 -5.53 -4.58 2.21
C LEU A 144 -5.41 -3.43 1.20
N ASN A 145 -4.65 -3.61 0.11
CA ASN A 145 -4.54 -2.63 -0.98
C ASN A 145 -5.86 -2.34 -1.69
N SER A 146 -6.79 -3.29 -1.71
CA SER A 146 -8.12 -3.08 -2.30
C SER A 146 -9.03 -2.19 -1.44
N THR A 147 -8.65 -1.87 -0.21
CA THR A 147 -9.50 -1.18 0.78
C THR A 147 -9.09 0.26 1.12
N LYS A 148 -7.91 0.71 0.66
CA LYS A 148 -7.39 2.08 0.87
C LYS A 148 -6.82 2.66 -0.44
N VAL A 149 -6.64 3.98 -0.50
CA VAL A 149 -5.99 4.65 -1.63
C VAL A 149 -4.50 4.35 -1.63
N GLU A 150 -4.04 3.55 -2.60
CA GLU A 150 -2.63 3.20 -2.77
C GLU A 150 -2.24 3.09 -4.26
N VAL A 151 -0.99 3.41 -4.58
CA VAL A 151 -0.48 3.35 -5.97
C VAL A 151 -0.33 1.92 -6.49
N TYR A 152 -0.17 0.96 -5.57
CA TYR A 152 0.14 -0.43 -5.89
C TYR A 152 -1.03 -1.18 -6.53
N SER A 153 -2.28 -0.79 -6.24
CA SER A 153 -3.47 -1.39 -6.83
C SER A 153 -3.51 -1.24 -8.35
N LEU A 154 -3.21 -0.03 -8.87
CA LEU A 154 -3.10 0.19 -10.31
C LEU A 154 -1.84 -0.48 -10.88
N GLN A 155 -0.73 -0.47 -10.13
CA GLN A 155 0.51 -1.09 -10.57
C GLN A 155 0.37 -2.60 -10.80
N ILE A 156 -0.25 -3.32 -9.86
CA ILE A 156 -0.41 -4.77 -9.97
C ILE A 156 -1.40 -5.14 -11.08
N PHE A 157 -2.39 -4.28 -11.35
CA PHE A 157 -3.27 -4.44 -12.51
C PHE A 157 -2.51 -4.34 -13.83
N LEU A 158 -1.73 -3.28 -14.03
CA LEU A 158 -0.89 -3.12 -15.23
C LEU A 158 0.12 -4.27 -15.37
N THR A 159 0.74 -4.68 -14.27
CA THR A 159 1.64 -5.84 -14.21
C THR A 159 0.95 -7.12 -14.66
N SER A 160 -0.28 -7.38 -14.19
CA SER A 160 -1.04 -8.57 -14.57
C SER A 160 -1.36 -8.59 -16.07
N LEU A 161 -1.67 -7.43 -16.67
CA LEU A 161 -1.89 -7.30 -18.11
C LEU A 161 -0.60 -7.57 -18.89
N ILE A 162 0.54 -7.03 -18.44
CA ILE A 162 1.84 -7.28 -19.09
C ILE A 162 2.16 -8.78 -19.08
N ILE A 163 1.99 -9.46 -17.94
CA ILE A 163 2.24 -10.90 -17.81
C ILE A 163 1.30 -11.72 -18.70
N PHE A 164 -0.01 -11.40 -18.67
CA PHE A 164 -1.02 -12.08 -19.50
C PHE A 164 -0.66 -11.99 -20.98
N ASN A 165 -0.42 -10.78 -21.50
CA ASN A 165 -0.13 -10.56 -22.92
C ASN A 165 1.23 -11.17 -23.32
N SER A 166 2.23 -11.13 -22.43
CA SER A 166 3.55 -11.74 -22.68
C SER A 166 3.44 -13.25 -22.89
N LEU A 167 2.68 -13.92 -22.02
CA LEU A 167 2.43 -15.36 -22.12
C LEU A 167 1.53 -15.69 -23.32
N GLU A 168 0.53 -14.87 -23.60
CA GLU A 168 -0.39 -15.06 -24.74
C GLU A 168 0.35 -15.02 -26.07
N ILE A 169 1.20 -14.01 -26.30
CA ILE A 169 2.04 -13.87 -27.50
C ILE A 169 2.99 -15.06 -27.62
N TYR A 170 3.63 -15.46 -26.51
CA TYR A 170 4.56 -16.59 -26.54
C TYR A 170 3.84 -17.90 -26.94
N ILE A 171 2.64 -18.15 -26.41
CA ILE A 171 1.87 -19.37 -26.62
C ILE A 171 1.19 -19.41 -28.00
N TYR A 172 0.40 -18.39 -28.37
CA TYR A 172 -0.45 -18.45 -29.57
C TYR A 172 0.26 -17.99 -30.84
N ASN A 173 1.11 -16.97 -30.77
CA ASN A 173 1.93 -16.58 -31.93
C ASN A 173 3.12 -17.54 -32.12
N GLY A 174 3.30 -18.52 -31.22
CA GLY A 174 4.22 -19.68 -31.32
C GLY A 174 4.04 -20.52 -32.59
N ASN A 175 2.80 -20.68 -33.02
CA ASN A 175 2.44 -21.67 -34.06
C ASN A 175 2.35 -21.08 -35.47
N LYS A 176 2.54 -19.76 -35.61
CA LYS A 176 2.62 -19.11 -36.93
C LYS A 176 4.09 -18.84 -37.23
N PRO A 177 4.67 -19.37 -38.32
CA PRO A 177 5.95 -18.89 -38.80
C PRO A 177 5.73 -17.46 -39.29
N SER A 178 5.86 -16.50 -38.38
CA SER A 178 6.00 -15.11 -38.79
C SER A 178 7.28 -15.05 -39.61
N GLU A 179 7.19 -14.66 -40.88
CA GLU A 179 8.33 -14.01 -41.52
C GLU A 179 8.84 -12.97 -40.51
N LEU A 180 10.09 -13.13 -40.07
CA LEU A 180 10.72 -12.32 -39.03
C LEU A 180 10.94 -10.90 -39.55
N ASN A 181 9.85 -10.19 -39.77
CA ASN A 181 9.77 -8.82 -40.24
C ASN A 181 9.52 -7.93 -39.02
N TYR A 182 10.31 -6.87 -38.88
CA TYR A 182 10.17 -5.93 -37.77
C TYR A 182 8.74 -5.40 -37.61
N LYS A 183 7.97 -5.20 -38.70
CA LYS A 183 6.58 -4.71 -38.63
C LYS A 183 5.64 -5.67 -37.91
N THR A 184 5.79 -6.97 -38.15
CA THR A 184 4.99 -8.01 -37.49
C THR A 184 5.34 -8.08 -36.01
N ILE A 185 6.64 -8.02 -35.68
CA ILE A 185 7.11 -7.99 -34.29
C ILE A 185 6.59 -6.75 -33.57
N LEU A 186 6.63 -5.58 -34.21
CA LEU A 186 6.06 -4.34 -33.64
C LEU A 186 4.57 -4.51 -33.33
N LYS A 187 3.78 -5.06 -34.27
CA LYS A 187 2.34 -5.27 -34.06
C LYS A 187 2.05 -6.19 -32.87
N ASP A 188 2.80 -7.28 -32.74
CA ASP A 188 2.61 -8.25 -31.66
C ASP A 188 2.93 -7.64 -30.29
N TRP A 189 4.01 -6.85 -30.19
CA TRP A 189 4.52 -6.37 -28.91
C TRP A 189 4.04 -4.96 -28.53
N LEU A 190 3.38 -4.23 -29.42
CA LEU A 190 2.96 -2.84 -29.20
C LEU A 190 2.09 -2.67 -27.94
N LEU A 191 1.14 -3.57 -27.68
CA LEU A 191 0.28 -3.48 -26.51
C LEU A 191 1.09 -3.59 -25.21
N ILE A 192 2.02 -4.55 -25.13
CA ILE A 192 2.92 -4.70 -23.97
C ILE A 192 3.76 -3.45 -23.79
N THR A 193 4.29 -2.90 -24.87
CA THR A 193 5.08 -1.65 -24.87
C THR A 193 4.29 -0.46 -24.34
N VAL A 194 3.04 -0.30 -24.79
CA VAL A 194 2.14 0.74 -24.25
C VAL A 194 1.89 0.53 -22.76
N LEU A 195 1.59 -0.71 -22.34
CA LEU A 195 1.35 -1.05 -20.95
C LEU A 195 2.59 -0.80 -20.07
N ILE A 196 3.80 -1.11 -20.54
CA ILE A 196 5.05 -0.84 -19.82
C ILE A 196 5.29 0.68 -19.68
N GLY A 197 5.06 1.46 -20.74
CA GLY A 197 5.18 2.93 -20.66
C GLY A 197 4.19 3.55 -19.66
N LEU A 198 2.94 3.07 -19.65
CA LEU A 198 1.93 3.44 -18.67
C LEU A 198 2.32 3.00 -17.25
N ALA A 199 2.84 1.79 -17.09
CA ALA A 199 3.27 1.27 -15.79
C ALA A 199 4.45 2.07 -15.22
N PHE A 200 5.44 2.48 -16.04
CA PHE A 200 6.50 3.40 -15.60
C PHE A 200 6.00 4.79 -15.21
N SER A 201 4.86 5.21 -15.78
CA SER A 201 4.17 6.45 -15.40
C SER A 201 3.33 6.29 -14.12
N ASN A 202 3.22 5.08 -13.58
CA ASN A 202 2.49 4.77 -12.36
C ASN A 202 3.41 4.40 -11.19
N HIS A 203 4.40 3.52 -11.39
CA HIS A 203 5.35 3.14 -10.34
C HIS A 203 6.63 2.49 -10.91
N LEU A 204 7.78 2.72 -10.26
CA LEU A 204 9.07 2.14 -10.67
C LEU A 204 9.16 0.62 -10.51
N MET A 205 8.26 -0.01 -9.74
CA MET A 205 8.15 -1.47 -9.64
C MET A 205 7.96 -2.17 -11.00
N THR A 206 7.59 -1.43 -12.04
CA THR A 206 7.61 -1.89 -13.44
C THR A 206 8.97 -2.48 -13.84
N ILE A 207 10.08 -2.01 -13.24
CA ILE A 207 11.42 -2.54 -13.50
C ILE A 207 11.54 -4.04 -13.20
N TYR A 208 10.69 -4.60 -12.33
CA TYR A 208 10.70 -6.02 -11.99
C TYR A 208 10.41 -6.92 -13.19
N LEU A 209 9.61 -6.41 -14.13
CA LEU A 209 9.19 -7.15 -15.31
C LEU A 209 10.17 -7.02 -16.47
N LEU A 210 11.05 -6.00 -16.47
CA LEU A 210 11.88 -5.71 -17.63
C LEU A 210 12.85 -6.85 -17.97
N PRO A 211 13.69 -7.37 -17.05
CA PRO A 211 14.62 -8.44 -17.39
C PRO A 211 13.90 -9.66 -17.96
N ALA A 212 12.79 -10.06 -17.33
CA ALA A 212 11.99 -11.19 -17.77
C ALA A 212 11.37 -10.95 -19.16
N THR A 213 10.74 -9.80 -19.38
CA THR A 213 10.05 -9.48 -20.64
C THR A 213 11.02 -9.33 -21.80
N VAL A 214 12.19 -8.72 -21.58
CA VAL A 214 13.26 -8.62 -22.57
C VAL A 214 13.80 -9.99 -22.95
N VAL A 215 14.07 -10.85 -21.96
CA VAL A 215 14.54 -12.22 -22.20
C VAL A 215 13.49 -13.02 -22.98
N LEU A 216 12.21 -12.95 -22.60
CA LEU A 216 11.13 -13.62 -23.33
C LEU A 216 10.97 -13.10 -24.76
N TYR A 217 11.12 -11.79 -24.97
CA TYR A 217 11.11 -11.16 -26.30
C TYR A 217 12.17 -11.78 -27.22
N PHE A 218 13.40 -11.94 -26.74
CA PHE A 218 14.47 -12.51 -27.56
C PHE A 218 14.39 -14.03 -27.68
N PHE A 219 13.87 -14.75 -26.68
CA PHE A 219 13.53 -16.17 -26.84
C PHE A 219 12.48 -16.36 -27.94
N LYS A 220 11.47 -15.50 -27.99
CA LYS A 220 10.40 -15.57 -28.98
C LYS A 220 10.86 -15.17 -30.39
N ASN A 221 11.56 -14.05 -30.52
CA ASN A 221 11.85 -13.43 -31.83
C ASN A 221 13.26 -13.75 -32.36
N LYS A 222 14.10 -14.42 -31.56
CA LYS A 222 15.54 -14.63 -31.79
C LYS A 222 16.32 -13.31 -31.87
N ILE A 223 17.63 -13.36 -31.67
CA ILE A 223 18.50 -12.18 -31.83
C ILE A 223 18.88 -12.06 -33.30
N ASN A 224 18.36 -11.04 -33.99
CA ASN A 224 18.69 -10.72 -35.39
C ASN A 224 18.43 -9.22 -35.66
N LYS A 225 18.82 -8.74 -36.86
CA LYS A 225 18.67 -7.31 -37.23
C LYS A 225 17.23 -6.80 -37.10
N GLN A 226 16.24 -7.60 -37.51
CA GLN A 226 14.83 -7.22 -37.53
C GLN A 226 14.25 -7.14 -36.11
N SER A 227 14.57 -8.09 -35.24
CA SER A 227 14.14 -8.08 -33.84
C SER A 227 14.84 -7.02 -33.01
N ILE A 228 16.12 -6.72 -33.27
CA ILE A 228 16.83 -5.60 -32.63
C ILE A 228 16.22 -4.26 -33.05
N GLN A 229 15.94 -4.08 -34.35
CA GLN A 229 15.29 -2.87 -34.85
C GLN A 229 13.91 -2.65 -34.19
N ALA A 230 13.07 -3.70 -34.15
CA ALA A 230 11.79 -3.62 -33.47
C ALA A 230 11.96 -3.31 -31.97
N PHE A 231 12.92 -3.95 -31.30
CA PHE A 231 13.20 -3.72 -29.88
C PHE A 231 13.56 -2.26 -29.57
N LEU A 232 14.41 -1.63 -30.39
CA LEU A 232 14.80 -0.22 -30.23
C LEU A 232 13.61 0.71 -30.43
N ILE A 233 12.76 0.46 -31.43
CA ILE A 233 11.55 1.24 -31.67
C ILE A 233 10.57 1.10 -30.50
N LEU A 234 10.33 -0.13 -30.01
CA LEU A 234 9.46 -0.37 -28.85
C LEU A 234 10.01 0.33 -27.60
N THR A 235 11.33 0.26 -27.38
CA THR A 235 11.99 0.97 -26.26
C THR A 235 11.80 2.48 -26.35
N ALA A 236 11.95 3.06 -27.55
CA ALA A 236 11.69 4.48 -27.78
C ALA A 236 10.21 4.86 -27.49
N ILE A 237 9.26 3.99 -27.84
CA ILE A 237 7.83 4.19 -27.53
C ILE A 237 7.57 4.15 -26.02
N ILE A 238 8.19 3.22 -25.28
CA ILE A 238 8.08 3.16 -23.80
C ILE A 238 8.56 4.48 -23.19
N ILE A 239 9.75 4.93 -23.58
CA ILE A 239 10.35 6.18 -23.09
C ILE A 239 9.44 7.36 -23.44
N PHE A 240 8.96 7.45 -24.68
CA PHE A 240 8.06 8.51 -25.12
C PHE A 240 6.79 8.59 -24.27
N ILE A 241 6.09 7.46 -24.05
CA ILE A 241 4.88 7.41 -23.24
C ILE A 241 5.19 7.87 -21.80
N ALA A 242 6.22 7.30 -21.17
CA ALA A 242 6.60 7.69 -19.82
C ALA A 242 6.93 9.19 -19.72
N SER A 243 7.74 9.71 -20.66
CA SER A 243 8.10 11.12 -20.72
C SER A 243 6.87 12.02 -20.85
N VAL A 244 5.87 11.67 -21.65
CA VAL A 244 4.63 12.47 -21.77
C VAL A 244 3.94 12.63 -20.42
N PHE A 245 3.76 11.56 -19.65
CA PHE A 245 3.12 11.63 -18.33
C PHE A 245 3.94 12.45 -17.33
N TYR A 246 5.26 12.28 -17.30
CA TYR A 246 6.12 13.05 -16.42
C TYR A 246 6.23 14.53 -16.81
N LEU A 247 6.16 14.86 -18.10
CA LEU A 247 6.09 16.25 -18.55
C LEU A 247 4.75 16.90 -18.17
N ILE A 248 3.63 16.17 -18.24
CA ILE A 248 2.34 16.65 -17.73
C ILE A 248 2.45 16.97 -16.23
N MET A 249 3.12 16.11 -15.45
CA MET A 249 3.38 16.35 -14.03
C MET A 249 4.20 17.62 -13.80
N MET A 250 5.25 17.84 -14.59
CA MET A 250 6.10 19.03 -14.52
C MET A 250 5.31 20.31 -14.81
N PHE A 251 4.53 20.33 -15.89
CA PHE A 251 3.66 21.46 -16.21
C PHE A 251 2.60 21.68 -15.12
N ARG A 252 2.09 20.60 -14.52
CA ARG A 252 1.18 20.72 -13.39
C ARG A 252 1.87 21.37 -12.18
N ALA A 253 3.10 21.02 -11.85
CA ALA A 253 3.86 21.63 -10.75
C ALA A 253 4.06 23.15 -10.94
N GLN A 254 4.23 23.63 -12.18
CA GLN A 254 4.34 25.06 -12.51
C GLN A 254 3.06 25.87 -12.24
N THR A 255 1.90 25.21 -12.16
CA THR A 255 0.60 25.86 -11.92
C THR A 255 0.21 25.96 -10.44
N SER A 256 1.17 25.78 -9.53
CA SER A 256 0.97 25.90 -8.07
C SER A 256 -0.18 25.02 -7.55
N PRO A 257 -0.09 23.67 -7.67
CA PRO A 257 -1.06 22.76 -7.05
C PRO A 257 -1.12 22.96 -5.52
N PRO A 258 -2.21 22.51 -4.85
CA PRO A 258 -2.32 22.57 -3.39
C PRO A 258 -1.13 21.91 -2.66
N TRP A 259 -0.54 20.88 -3.27
CA TRP A 259 0.65 20.21 -2.78
C TRP A 259 1.56 19.82 -3.96
N SER A 260 2.85 20.08 -3.83
CA SER A 260 3.86 19.62 -4.80
C SER A 260 5.12 19.15 -4.10
N TYR A 261 5.17 17.87 -3.73
CA TYR A 261 6.38 17.29 -3.14
C TYR A 261 7.57 17.45 -4.09
N GLY A 262 8.70 17.98 -3.60
CA GLY A 262 9.93 18.14 -4.38
C GLY A 262 9.90 19.23 -5.47
N ASP A 263 8.75 19.87 -5.73
CA ASP A 263 8.54 20.89 -6.78
C ASP A 263 9.21 20.53 -8.13
N PRO A 264 8.78 19.46 -8.84
CA PRO A 264 9.38 19.04 -10.11
C PRO A 264 8.93 19.93 -11.28
N SER A 265 9.05 21.25 -11.14
CA SER A 265 8.60 22.26 -12.11
C SER A 265 9.63 22.58 -13.21
N ASP A 266 10.84 22.05 -13.12
CA ASP A 266 11.87 22.12 -14.15
C ASP A 266 12.49 20.74 -14.43
N LEU A 267 13.28 20.61 -15.49
CA LEU A 267 13.84 19.33 -15.93
C LEU A 267 14.79 18.69 -14.91
N GLN A 268 15.58 19.47 -14.17
CA GLN A 268 16.50 18.92 -13.18
C GLN A 268 15.75 18.40 -11.96
N ARG A 269 14.77 19.17 -11.46
CA ARG A 269 13.92 18.73 -10.35
C ARG A 269 13.01 17.57 -10.75
N LEU A 270 12.54 17.54 -11.99
CA LEU A 270 11.82 16.41 -12.54
C LEU A 270 12.70 15.15 -12.56
N TYR A 271 13.95 15.26 -13.01
CA TYR A 271 14.90 14.14 -12.98
C TYR A 271 15.15 13.64 -11.54
N ASP A 272 15.41 14.55 -10.60
CA ASP A 272 15.63 14.21 -9.19
C ASP A 272 14.38 13.53 -8.58
N HIS A 273 13.18 13.94 -8.99
CA HIS A 273 11.91 13.38 -8.55
C HIS A 273 11.62 12.00 -9.17
N ILE A 274 11.86 11.80 -10.47
CA ILE A 274 11.68 10.50 -11.15
C ILE A 274 12.69 9.47 -10.63
N THR A 275 13.92 9.88 -10.37
CA THR A 275 14.96 8.98 -9.84
C THR A 275 14.82 8.70 -8.35
N ALA A 276 13.84 9.33 -7.69
CA ALA A 276 13.63 9.25 -6.25
C ALA A 276 14.93 9.50 -5.46
N LYS A 277 15.71 10.52 -5.88
CA LYS A 277 17.04 10.83 -5.34
C LYS A 277 17.07 10.97 -3.82
N GLU A 278 16.01 11.50 -3.20
CA GLU A 278 15.89 11.61 -1.73
C GLU A 278 15.78 10.24 -1.02
N TYR A 279 15.29 9.21 -1.72
CA TYR A 279 15.07 7.87 -1.20
C TYR A 279 16.21 6.91 -1.48
N THR A 280 17.24 7.30 -2.26
CA THR A 280 18.36 6.40 -2.57
C THR A 280 19.16 6.01 -1.33
N LYS A 281 19.09 6.81 -0.26
CA LYS A 281 19.67 6.46 1.06
C LYS A 281 19.06 5.18 1.66
N TYR A 282 17.81 4.86 1.33
CA TYR A 282 17.15 3.64 1.81
C TYR A 282 17.49 2.39 0.98
N LEU A 283 18.28 2.55 -0.09
CA LEU A 283 18.78 1.44 -0.91
C LEU A 283 20.18 1.06 -0.41
N LEU A 284 20.40 -0.23 -0.15
CA LEU A 284 21.71 -0.80 0.20
C LEU A 284 22.31 -0.27 1.52
N ASP A 285 21.45 0.07 2.49
CA ASP A 285 21.80 0.78 3.72
C ASP A 285 22.43 -0.12 4.83
N ASN A 286 23.12 -1.21 4.45
CA ASN A 286 23.82 -2.24 5.25
C ASN A 286 23.12 -3.63 5.39
N SER A 287 23.89 -4.65 5.81
CA SER A 287 23.43 -6.06 5.93
C SER A 287 22.24 -6.27 6.88
N ASP A 288 22.10 -5.40 7.90
CA ASP A 288 21.01 -5.47 8.87
C ASP A 288 19.65 -5.21 8.22
N GLY A 289 19.59 -4.31 7.24
CA GLY A 289 18.37 -4.05 6.49
C GLY A 289 17.92 -5.28 5.70
N LEU A 290 18.84 -6.00 5.05
CA LEU A 290 18.54 -7.24 4.34
C LEU A 290 17.97 -8.30 5.29
N ILE A 291 18.54 -8.44 6.49
CA ILE A 291 18.05 -9.36 7.53
C ILE A 291 16.65 -8.95 7.97
N GLN A 292 16.41 -7.65 8.19
CA GLN A 292 15.12 -7.15 8.62
C GLN A 292 14.03 -7.43 7.57
N GLN A 293 14.28 -7.13 6.29
CA GLN A 293 13.30 -7.39 5.23
C GLN A 293 13.12 -8.87 4.95
N SER A 294 14.18 -9.67 5.06
CA SER A 294 14.07 -11.13 4.96
C SER A 294 13.22 -11.69 6.10
N SER A 295 13.43 -11.20 7.34
CA SER A 295 12.61 -11.57 8.49
C SER A 295 11.15 -11.15 8.29
N LYS A 296 10.90 -9.97 7.72
CA LYS A 296 9.55 -9.49 7.42
C LYS A 296 8.86 -10.38 6.40
N LEU A 297 9.51 -10.71 5.28
CA LEU A 297 8.97 -11.64 4.28
C LEU A 297 8.67 -13.01 4.89
N LEU A 298 9.59 -13.57 5.68
CA LEU A 298 9.39 -14.84 6.35
C LEU A 298 8.22 -14.79 7.35
N LYS A 299 8.06 -13.69 8.09
CA LYS A 299 6.92 -13.47 8.99
C LYS A 299 5.60 -13.32 8.24
N MET A 300 5.60 -12.66 7.08
CA MET A 300 4.43 -12.57 6.22
C MET A 300 4.01 -13.95 5.70
N LEU A 301 4.97 -14.82 5.37
CA LEU A 301 4.71 -16.16 4.87
C LEU A 301 4.58 -17.22 5.99
N SER A 302 4.78 -16.87 7.26
CA SER A 302 4.73 -17.82 8.37
C SER A 302 3.40 -17.79 9.11
N PHE A 303 3.16 -18.89 9.85
CA PHE A 303 2.03 -18.99 10.76
C PHE A 303 2.42 -18.43 12.13
N ASN A 304 1.60 -17.53 12.66
CA ASN A 304 1.71 -17.05 14.03
C ASN A 304 0.58 -17.69 14.87
N PHE A 305 0.95 -18.54 15.82
CA PHE A 305 0.01 -19.23 16.71
C PHE A 305 -0.12 -18.58 18.09
N SER A 306 0.43 -17.37 18.28
CA SER A 306 0.29 -16.65 19.54
C SER A 306 -1.18 -16.34 19.83
N ALA A 307 -1.65 -16.63 21.04
CA ALA A 307 -3.02 -16.35 21.47
C ALA A 307 -3.43 -14.88 21.31
N ALA A 308 -2.47 -13.95 21.34
CA ALA A 308 -2.70 -12.52 21.15
C ALA A 308 -2.69 -12.08 19.67
N ASN A 309 -2.05 -12.84 18.77
CA ASN A 309 -1.79 -12.44 17.37
C ASN A 309 -1.87 -13.64 16.43
N PHE A 310 -2.94 -14.44 16.55
CA PHE A 310 -3.14 -15.59 15.66
C PHE A 310 -3.28 -15.12 14.21
N SER A 311 -2.42 -15.62 13.33
CA SER A 311 -2.42 -15.30 11.90
C SER A 311 -1.90 -16.50 11.12
N PHE A 312 -2.56 -16.85 10.01
CA PHE A 312 -2.01 -17.84 9.10
C PHE A 312 -1.09 -17.26 8.00
N GLY A 313 -0.63 -16.03 8.17
CA GLY A 313 0.20 -15.35 7.19
C GLY A 313 -0.57 -14.95 5.92
N GLU A 314 0.17 -14.54 4.89
CA GLU A 314 -0.33 -13.92 3.67
C GLU A 314 -1.35 -14.80 2.93
N PHE A 315 -1.05 -16.09 2.78
CA PHE A 315 -1.84 -17.04 1.98
C PHE A 315 -2.54 -18.14 2.78
N GLY A 316 -2.39 -18.14 4.11
CA GLY A 316 -2.85 -19.28 4.90
C GLY A 316 -2.22 -20.61 4.48
N LEU A 317 -2.98 -21.70 4.60
CA LEU A 317 -2.56 -23.03 4.16
C LEU A 317 -2.42 -23.15 2.62
N SER A 318 -3.01 -22.23 1.85
CA SER A 318 -2.85 -22.19 0.39
C SER A 318 -1.39 -21.91 -0.02
N LEU A 319 -0.58 -21.36 0.89
CA LEU A 319 0.85 -21.10 0.67
C LEU A 319 1.61 -22.34 0.18
N PHE A 320 1.32 -23.52 0.72
CA PHE A 320 2.02 -24.75 0.35
C PHE A 320 1.82 -25.11 -1.13
N LEU A 321 0.62 -24.85 -1.67
CA LEU A 321 0.33 -25.02 -3.10
C LEU A 321 1.06 -23.97 -3.94
N GLY A 322 1.17 -22.74 -3.45
CA GLY A 322 1.97 -21.69 -4.08
C GLY A 322 3.46 -22.04 -4.16
N ILE A 323 4.07 -22.48 -3.06
CA ILE A 323 5.47 -22.89 -2.99
C ILE A 323 5.74 -24.10 -3.88
N ALA A 324 4.90 -25.14 -3.80
CA ALA A 324 4.98 -26.29 -4.69
C ALA A 324 4.87 -25.87 -6.16
N GLY A 325 3.98 -24.92 -6.44
CA GLY A 325 3.86 -24.25 -7.75
C GLY A 325 5.16 -23.64 -8.23
N VAL A 326 5.80 -22.81 -7.40
CA VAL A 326 7.08 -22.16 -7.72
C VAL A 326 8.16 -23.18 -8.04
N ILE A 327 8.26 -24.27 -7.26
CA ILE A 327 9.22 -25.36 -7.54
C ILE A 327 8.91 -26.02 -8.88
N LEU A 328 7.63 -26.24 -9.17
CA LEU A 328 7.15 -26.88 -10.39
C LEU A 328 7.18 -25.99 -11.64
N ILE A 329 7.49 -24.69 -11.54
CA ILE A 329 7.76 -23.84 -12.72
C ILE A 329 8.84 -24.48 -13.60
N SER A 330 9.81 -25.18 -13.01
CA SER A 330 10.85 -25.94 -13.72
C SER A 330 10.30 -27.06 -14.64
N ALA A 331 9.06 -27.51 -14.45
CA ALA A 331 8.36 -28.44 -15.33
C ALA A 331 7.88 -27.80 -16.64
N LEU A 332 7.84 -26.47 -16.71
CA LEU A 332 7.51 -25.72 -17.93
C LEU A 332 8.70 -25.71 -18.91
N LYS A 333 8.44 -25.30 -20.14
CA LYS A 333 9.46 -24.97 -21.14
C LYS A 333 10.42 -23.94 -20.55
N LYS A 334 11.71 -24.13 -20.84
CA LYS A 334 12.81 -23.31 -20.32
C LYS A 334 12.52 -21.81 -20.41
N ASP A 335 12.00 -21.35 -21.53
CA ASP A 335 11.75 -19.93 -21.79
C ASP A 335 10.68 -19.34 -20.85
N ILE A 336 9.58 -20.07 -20.61
CA ILE A 336 8.52 -19.67 -19.68
C ILE A 336 9.00 -19.78 -18.24
N ALA A 337 9.75 -20.85 -17.93
CA ALA A 337 10.30 -21.05 -16.59
C ALA A 337 11.26 -19.91 -16.20
N ILE A 338 12.19 -19.55 -17.10
CA ILE A 338 13.10 -18.42 -16.92
C ILE A 338 12.31 -17.11 -16.77
N TYR A 339 11.29 -16.89 -17.60
CA TYR A 339 10.45 -15.70 -17.50
C TYR A 339 9.82 -15.54 -16.11
N LEU A 340 9.15 -16.59 -15.60
CA LEU A 340 8.49 -16.53 -14.28
C LEU A 340 9.50 -16.46 -13.13
N TYR A 341 10.60 -17.22 -13.18
CA TYR A 341 11.64 -17.16 -12.16
C TYR A 341 12.35 -15.80 -12.13
N LEU A 342 12.61 -15.16 -13.28
CA LEU A 342 13.20 -13.82 -13.32
C LEU A 342 12.29 -12.78 -12.68
N ILE A 343 10.97 -12.83 -12.93
CA ILE A 343 10.02 -11.94 -12.25
C ILE A 343 10.09 -12.15 -10.74
N LEU A 344 10.08 -13.41 -10.29
CA LEU A 344 10.13 -13.75 -8.87
C LEU A 344 11.43 -13.28 -8.20
N VAL A 345 12.58 -13.59 -8.81
CA VAL A 345 13.90 -13.24 -8.28
C VAL A 345 14.07 -11.73 -8.23
N VAL A 346 13.79 -11.01 -9.33
CA VAL A 346 13.98 -9.55 -9.37
C VAL A 346 13.04 -8.86 -8.39
N SER A 347 11.76 -9.22 -8.33
CA SER A 347 10.80 -8.60 -7.40
C SER A 347 11.18 -8.83 -5.94
N ILE A 348 11.54 -10.07 -5.55
CA ILE A 348 11.97 -10.37 -4.18
C ILE A 348 13.28 -9.65 -3.85
N SER A 349 14.30 -9.74 -4.72
CA SER A 349 15.59 -9.11 -4.48
C SER A 349 15.47 -7.60 -4.32
N THR A 350 14.66 -6.91 -5.13
CA THR A 350 14.46 -5.47 -4.97
C THR A 350 13.72 -5.13 -3.68
N ALA A 351 12.68 -5.89 -3.31
CA ALA A 351 11.97 -5.69 -2.05
C ALA A 351 12.88 -5.91 -0.82
N LEU A 352 13.83 -6.85 -0.90
CA LEU A 352 14.78 -7.09 0.17
C LEU A 352 15.81 -5.97 0.33
N VAL A 353 16.23 -5.35 -0.77
CA VAL A 353 17.26 -4.28 -0.79
C VAL A 353 16.70 -2.90 -0.41
N TYR A 354 15.38 -2.72 -0.43
CA TYR A 354 14.75 -1.44 -0.14
C TYR A 354 14.23 -1.36 1.30
N HIS A 355 14.85 -0.50 2.12
CA HIS A 355 14.60 -0.42 3.56
C HIS A 355 13.59 0.67 3.93
N ILE A 356 12.31 0.37 3.70
CA ILE A 356 11.19 1.24 4.11
C ILE A 356 10.21 0.51 5.06
N PRO A 357 9.50 1.25 5.93
CA PRO A 357 8.51 0.65 6.83
C PRO A 357 7.38 -0.10 6.09
N ASP A 358 6.87 0.44 4.98
CA ASP A 358 5.74 -0.10 4.22
C ASP A 358 6.17 -0.95 3.00
N ILE A 359 7.06 -1.93 3.24
CA ILE A 359 7.62 -2.77 2.17
C ILE A 359 6.66 -3.89 1.69
N ASN A 360 5.52 -4.13 2.35
CA ASN A 360 4.71 -5.34 2.10
C ASN A 360 4.19 -5.38 0.66
N GLU A 361 3.81 -4.21 0.15
CA GLU A 361 3.28 -3.94 -1.17
C GLU A 361 4.29 -4.26 -2.28
N TYR A 362 5.60 -4.20 -1.98
CA TYR A 362 6.65 -4.53 -2.93
C TYR A 362 6.67 -6.03 -3.29
N PHE A 363 6.08 -6.89 -2.44
CA PHE A 363 5.96 -8.32 -2.70
C PHE A 363 4.73 -8.71 -3.54
N LEU A 364 3.84 -7.77 -3.90
CA LEU A 364 2.60 -8.08 -4.65
C LEU A 364 2.86 -8.78 -5.98
N VAL A 365 3.94 -8.42 -6.69
CA VAL A 365 4.34 -9.08 -7.95
C VAL A 365 4.77 -10.53 -7.69
N SER A 366 5.50 -10.77 -6.60
CA SER A 366 5.88 -12.13 -6.18
C SER A 366 4.65 -12.95 -5.78
N PHE A 367 3.72 -12.35 -5.05
CA PHE A 367 2.45 -12.97 -4.64
C PHE A 367 1.56 -13.33 -5.83
N PHE A 368 1.56 -12.50 -6.87
CA PHE A 368 0.92 -12.82 -8.15
C PHE A 368 1.53 -14.07 -8.80
N VAL A 369 2.86 -14.14 -8.90
CA VAL A 369 3.55 -15.30 -9.51
C VAL A 369 3.35 -16.58 -8.67
N ILE A 370 3.40 -16.49 -7.34
CA ILE A 370 3.11 -17.61 -6.42
C ILE A 370 1.69 -18.13 -6.65
N SER A 371 0.71 -17.22 -6.74
CA SER A 371 -0.70 -17.58 -6.96
C SER A 371 -0.93 -18.17 -8.35
N LEU A 372 -0.27 -17.63 -9.39
CA LEU A 372 -0.30 -18.17 -10.75
C LEU A 372 0.29 -19.58 -10.81
N SER A 373 1.41 -19.80 -10.12
CA SER A 373 2.15 -21.07 -10.17
C SER A 373 1.44 -22.20 -9.42
N SER A 374 0.53 -21.88 -8.48
CA SER A 374 -0.25 -22.87 -7.73
C SER A 374 -1.08 -23.79 -8.62
N VAL A 375 -1.36 -23.41 -9.87
CA VAL A 375 -2.08 -24.27 -10.83
C VAL A 375 -1.32 -25.56 -11.15
N LEU A 376 0.02 -25.55 -11.11
CA LEU A 376 0.87 -26.68 -11.50
C LEU A 376 0.74 -27.90 -10.58
N PRO A 377 0.89 -27.79 -9.25
CA PRO A 377 0.66 -28.93 -8.37
C PRO A 377 -0.79 -29.39 -8.39
N LEU A 378 -1.74 -28.47 -8.56
CA LEU A 378 -3.17 -28.81 -8.61
C LEU A 378 -3.51 -29.69 -9.82
N ILE A 379 -2.97 -29.39 -11.00
CA ILE A 379 -3.18 -30.26 -12.17
C ILE A 379 -2.51 -31.62 -12.02
N MET A 380 -1.32 -31.67 -11.40
CA MET A 380 -0.59 -32.93 -11.19
C MET A 380 -1.39 -33.84 -10.25
N ILE A 381 -1.91 -33.28 -9.15
CA ILE A 381 -2.77 -34.02 -8.22
C ILE A 381 -4.03 -34.51 -8.96
N LEU A 382 -4.72 -33.63 -9.69
CA LEU A 382 -5.94 -33.99 -10.44
C LEU A 382 -5.74 -35.12 -11.45
N GLN A 383 -4.55 -35.16 -12.08
CA GLN A 383 -4.16 -36.22 -12.99
C GLN A 383 -3.99 -37.55 -12.27
N ILE A 384 -3.33 -37.56 -11.10
CA ILE A 384 -3.14 -38.77 -10.27
C ILE A 384 -4.48 -39.35 -9.81
N ILE A 385 -5.44 -38.48 -9.47
CA ILE A 385 -6.76 -38.90 -8.96
C ILE A 385 -7.84 -38.94 -10.06
N GLU A 386 -7.47 -38.92 -11.34
CA GLU A 386 -8.41 -38.77 -12.46
C GLU A 386 -9.53 -39.82 -12.44
N HIS A 387 -9.21 -41.07 -12.08
CA HIS A 387 -10.20 -42.16 -12.03
C HIS A 387 -10.95 -42.26 -10.68
N LEU A 388 -10.54 -41.50 -9.66
CA LEU A 388 -11.04 -41.61 -8.28
C LEU A 388 -12.09 -40.53 -8.00
N ILE A 389 -13.33 -40.76 -8.44
CA ILE A 389 -14.43 -39.78 -8.41
C ILE A 389 -14.67 -39.19 -7.01
N ILE A 390 -14.72 -40.03 -5.97
CA ILE A 390 -14.94 -39.58 -4.58
C ILE A 390 -13.79 -38.70 -4.12
N ILE A 391 -12.54 -39.09 -4.39
CA ILE A 391 -11.35 -38.33 -4.00
C ILE A 391 -11.30 -36.98 -4.72
N LYS A 392 -11.68 -36.92 -6.00
CA LYS A 392 -11.81 -35.64 -6.73
C LYS A 392 -12.80 -34.68 -6.08
N ARG A 393 -13.96 -35.18 -5.63
CA ARG A 393 -14.96 -34.37 -4.94
C ARG A 393 -14.40 -33.83 -3.61
N ILE A 394 -13.76 -34.69 -2.83
CA ILE A 394 -13.08 -34.30 -1.58
C ILE A 394 -11.99 -33.26 -1.85
N PHE A 395 -11.21 -33.44 -2.91
CA PHE A 395 -10.17 -32.50 -3.32
C PHE A 395 -10.73 -31.11 -3.63
N PHE A 396 -11.78 -31.00 -4.43
CA PHE A 396 -12.40 -29.69 -4.70
C PHE A 396 -13.07 -29.08 -3.47
N LEU A 397 -13.67 -29.90 -2.60
CA LEU A 397 -14.18 -29.45 -1.31
C LEU A 397 -13.04 -28.88 -0.43
N LEU A 398 -11.89 -29.55 -0.39
CA LEU A 398 -10.72 -29.08 0.35
C LEU A 398 -10.20 -27.76 -0.21
N LEU A 399 -10.07 -27.62 -1.54
CA LEU A 399 -9.66 -26.36 -2.18
C LEU A 399 -10.62 -25.21 -1.84
N PHE A 400 -11.93 -25.47 -1.86
CA PHE A 400 -12.92 -24.48 -1.46
C PHE A 400 -12.78 -24.12 0.02
N SER A 401 -12.63 -25.11 0.90
CA SER A 401 -12.41 -24.89 2.34
C SER A 401 -11.14 -24.09 2.64
N LEU A 402 -10.05 -24.31 1.89
CA LEU A 402 -8.81 -23.53 2.02
C LEU A 402 -9.05 -22.04 1.71
N LEU A 403 -9.78 -21.74 0.64
CA LEU A 403 -10.13 -20.36 0.28
C LEU A 403 -11.07 -19.71 1.28
N VAL A 404 -12.06 -20.44 1.79
CA VAL A 404 -12.98 -19.95 2.83
C VAL A 404 -12.22 -19.68 4.12
N LEU A 405 -11.31 -20.57 4.53
CA LEU A 405 -10.47 -20.37 5.70
C LEU A 405 -9.57 -19.15 5.55
N GLN A 406 -8.91 -19.00 4.39
CA GLN A 406 -8.07 -17.85 4.08
C GLN A 406 -8.87 -16.54 4.11
N LEU A 407 -10.08 -16.53 3.53
CA LEU A 407 -11.00 -15.40 3.59
C LEU A 407 -11.32 -15.03 5.04
N ILE A 408 -11.75 -15.99 5.86
CA ILE A 408 -12.15 -15.74 7.26
C ILE A 408 -10.98 -15.19 8.09
N VAL A 409 -9.79 -15.78 7.93
CA VAL A 409 -8.61 -15.44 8.72
C VAL A 409 -8.08 -14.05 8.35
N ASN A 410 -8.06 -13.71 7.06
CA ASN A 410 -7.57 -12.42 6.59
C ASN A 410 -8.63 -11.31 6.61
N TYR A 411 -9.92 -11.64 6.79
CA TYR A 411 -11.02 -10.67 6.78
C TYR A 411 -10.79 -9.50 7.73
N ASN A 412 -10.48 -9.78 9.00
CA ASN A 412 -10.32 -8.73 10.01
C ASN A 412 -9.11 -7.83 9.74
N TYR A 413 -8.03 -8.38 9.19
CA TYR A 413 -6.83 -7.62 8.85
C TYR A 413 -7.07 -6.66 7.68
N ALA A 414 -7.78 -7.13 6.64
CA ALA A 414 -8.08 -6.33 5.47
C ALA A 414 -9.33 -5.44 5.63
N ASN A 415 -10.20 -5.72 6.59
CA ASN A 415 -11.44 -4.96 6.78
C ASN A 415 -11.17 -3.55 7.36
N ARG A 416 -11.40 -2.54 6.53
CA ARG A 416 -11.28 -1.12 6.88
C ARG A 416 -12.64 -0.40 6.96
N SER A 417 -13.76 -1.11 6.92
CA SER A 417 -15.10 -0.50 6.94
C SER A 417 -15.40 0.32 8.20
N GLU A 418 -14.77 -0.03 9.32
CA GLU A 418 -14.86 0.70 10.60
C GLU A 418 -13.57 1.46 10.96
N PHE A 419 -12.63 1.57 10.01
CA PHE A 419 -11.36 2.26 10.24
C PHE A 419 -11.55 3.78 10.14
N PHE A 420 -11.90 4.39 11.28
CA PHE A 420 -12.12 5.84 11.44
C PHE A 420 -11.08 6.52 12.32
N VAL A 421 -10.16 5.77 12.90
CA VAL A 421 -9.22 6.29 13.91
C VAL A 421 -8.38 7.45 13.37
N ILE A 422 -7.92 7.39 12.11
CA ILE A 422 -7.10 8.45 11.50
C ILE A 422 -7.92 9.71 11.28
N GLU A 423 -9.13 9.56 10.73
CA GLU A 423 -10.07 10.67 10.54
C GLU A 423 -10.42 11.34 11.88
N ASP A 424 -10.78 10.57 12.90
CA ASP A 424 -11.17 11.09 14.19
C ASP A 424 -9.97 11.74 14.91
N PHE A 425 -8.78 11.15 14.78
CA PHE A 425 -7.56 11.69 15.36
C PHE A 425 -7.15 13.00 14.71
N ILE A 426 -7.21 13.12 13.38
CA ILE A 426 -6.88 14.38 12.71
C ILE A 426 -7.92 15.45 13.02
N LYS A 427 -9.22 15.11 12.98
CA LYS A 427 -10.32 16.04 13.35
C LYS A 427 -10.22 16.49 14.80
N SER A 428 -9.74 15.64 15.71
CA SER A 428 -9.42 15.99 17.09
C SER A 428 -8.17 16.86 17.22
N SER A 429 -7.13 16.56 16.45
CA SER A 429 -5.85 17.27 16.52
C SER A 429 -5.90 18.68 15.94
N ILE A 430 -6.62 18.92 14.84
CA ILE A 430 -6.72 20.27 14.26
C ILE A 430 -8.04 20.97 14.51
N GLY A 431 -9.13 20.21 14.71
CA GLY A 431 -10.48 20.76 14.82
C GLY A 431 -10.67 21.66 16.03
N ASP A 432 -9.93 21.39 17.11
CA ASP A 432 -10.10 22.04 18.40
C ASP A 432 -9.11 23.18 18.65
N LEU A 433 -8.16 23.39 17.73
CA LEU A 433 -7.16 24.45 17.86
C LEU A 433 -7.80 25.85 17.72
N PRO A 434 -7.30 26.90 18.39
CA PRO A 434 -7.70 28.28 18.10
C PRO A 434 -7.51 28.65 16.62
N PRO A 435 -8.21 29.67 16.10
CA PRO A 435 -8.00 30.15 14.73
C PRO A 435 -6.54 30.54 14.46
N ASN A 436 -6.06 30.27 13.24
CA ASN A 436 -4.70 30.60 12.78
C ASN A 436 -3.57 29.95 13.61
N SER A 437 -3.84 28.78 14.19
CA SER A 437 -2.84 28.04 14.97
C SER A 437 -1.74 27.45 14.08
N VAL A 438 -0.54 27.31 14.65
CA VAL A 438 0.56 26.55 14.05
C VAL A 438 0.71 25.23 14.80
N LEU A 439 0.74 24.11 14.08
CA LEU A 439 0.98 22.77 14.65
C LEU A 439 2.29 22.20 14.11
N LEU A 440 3.27 22.01 14.99
CA LEU A 440 4.55 21.39 14.66
C LEU A 440 4.47 19.87 14.84
N THR A 441 4.70 19.11 13.78
CA THR A 441 4.61 17.65 13.78
C THR A 441 5.43 17.07 12.63
N ASP A 442 6.12 15.97 12.86
CA ASP A 442 6.78 15.15 11.84
C ASP A 442 6.04 13.81 11.64
N ASN A 443 4.85 13.67 12.24
CA ASN A 443 3.99 12.51 12.06
C ASN A 443 3.32 12.55 10.68
N TRP A 444 4.00 11.94 9.70
CA TRP A 444 3.51 11.84 8.34
C TRP A 444 2.20 11.03 8.24
N GLY A 445 2.21 9.80 8.72
CA GLY A 445 1.16 8.82 8.42
C GLY A 445 -0.16 8.99 9.19
N SER A 446 -0.17 9.72 10.30
CA SER A 446 -1.39 9.95 11.09
C SER A 446 -1.86 11.41 11.11
N ILE A 447 -1.00 12.37 10.73
CA ILE A 447 -1.35 13.81 10.79
C ILE A 447 -1.12 14.51 9.45
N ILE A 448 0.11 14.59 8.95
CA ILE A 448 0.45 15.44 7.79
C ILE A 448 -0.29 14.96 6.54
N SER A 449 -0.10 13.70 6.14
CA SER A 449 -0.71 13.14 4.93
C SER A 449 -2.25 13.19 4.98
N PRO A 450 -2.92 12.75 6.06
CA PRO A 450 -4.36 12.94 6.22
C PRO A 450 -4.82 14.41 6.14
N ALA A 451 -4.08 15.33 6.75
CA ALA A 451 -4.43 16.75 6.73
C ALA A 451 -4.34 17.36 5.33
N LEU A 452 -3.38 16.93 4.50
CA LEU A 452 -3.30 17.37 3.11
C LEU A 452 -4.62 17.16 2.38
N TYR A 453 -5.28 16.01 2.56
CA TYR A 453 -6.61 15.76 2.00
C TYR A 453 -7.69 16.62 2.67
N TYR A 454 -7.84 16.52 4.00
CA TYR A 454 -8.94 17.16 4.70
C TYR A 454 -8.93 18.70 4.59
N GLN A 455 -7.76 19.35 4.63
CA GLN A 455 -7.65 20.79 4.50
C GLN A 455 -7.92 21.28 3.07
N ASN A 456 -7.43 20.56 2.05
CA ASN A 456 -7.49 21.03 0.66
C ASN A 456 -8.74 20.56 -0.10
N VAL A 457 -9.28 19.39 0.23
CA VAL A 457 -10.46 18.80 -0.43
C VAL A 457 -11.72 19.03 0.38
N GLU A 458 -11.71 18.70 1.67
CA GLU A 458 -12.88 18.85 2.55
C GLU A 458 -12.97 20.22 3.25
N ARG A 459 -11.97 21.08 3.07
CA ARG A 459 -11.90 22.43 3.66
C ARG A 459 -11.95 22.44 5.20
N LEU A 460 -11.52 21.36 5.84
CA LEU A 460 -11.42 21.28 7.28
C LEU A 460 -10.24 22.14 7.77
N ARG A 461 -10.52 23.18 8.56
CA ARG A 461 -9.48 23.98 9.26
C ARG A 461 -8.30 24.36 8.38
N ASN A 462 -8.59 24.94 7.22
CA ASN A 462 -7.57 25.45 6.30
C ASN A 462 -6.76 26.64 6.87
N ASP A 463 -7.19 27.20 8.01
CA ASP A 463 -6.49 28.21 8.80
C ASP A 463 -5.35 27.65 9.66
N VAL A 464 -5.35 26.35 9.98
CA VAL A 464 -4.32 25.72 10.80
C VAL A 464 -3.10 25.39 9.95
N ASN A 465 -1.95 25.95 10.29
CA ASN A 465 -0.71 25.67 9.57
C ASN A 465 0.06 24.52 10.21
N ILE A 466 -0.01 23.34 9.58
CA ILE A 466 0.78 22.17 9.98
C ILE A 466 2.17 22.25 9.34
N ILE A 467 3.22 22.16 10.16
CA ILE A 467 4.63 22.30 9.74
C ILE A 467 5.47 21.16 10.31
N SER A 468 6.31 20.57 9.47
CA SER A 468 7.30 19.54 9.85
C SER A 468 8.68 20.16 10.06
N PRO A 469 9.17 20.20 11.32
CA PRO A 469 10.43 20.87 11.65
C PRO A 469 11.69 20.04 11.39
N SER A 470 11.63 18.71 11.29
CA SER A 470 12.84 17.85 11.28
C SER A 470 13.53 17.64 9.94
N GLY A 471 12.90 18.00 8.81
CA GLY A 471 13.51 17.71 7.51
C GLY A 471 12.89 18.45 6.34
N TYR A 472 11.56 18.58 6.28
CA TYR A 472 10.96 19.24 5.13
C TYR A 472 11.31 20.73 5.06
N ILE A 473 11.41 21.40 6.21
CA ILE A 473 11.72 22.82 6.29
C ILE A 473 13.10 23.21 5.73
N GLU A 474 14.02 22.25 5.61
CA GLU A 474 15.33 22.47 4.99
C GLU A 474 15.25 22.59 3.47
N PHE A 475 14.22 22.01 2.85
CA PHE A 475 14.04 22.06 1.40
C PHE A 475 13.37 23.36 0.94
N ASP A 476 13.93 23.97 -0.09
CA ASP A 476 13.39 25.18 -0.72
C ASP A 476 11.95 25.00 -1.18
N TRP A 477 11.63 23.82 -1.72
CA TRP A 477 10.28 23.51 -2.20
C TRP A 477 9.25 23.57 -1.07
N TYR A 478 9.57 23.01 0.11
CA TYR A 478 8.64 23.00 1.23
C TYR A 478 8.49 24.40 1.85
N ARG A 479 9.58 25.16 1.95
CA ARG A 479 9.54 26.56 2.40
C ARG A 479 8.66 27.42 1.52
N LYS A 480 8.67 27.21 0.20
CA LYS A 480 7.77 27.88 -0.75
C LYS A 480 6.29 27.61 -0.46
N PHE A 481 5.94 26.39 -0.02
CA PHE A 481 4.55 26.04 0.31
C PHE A 481 4.09 26.48 1.70
N LYS A 482 4.98 26.45 2.71
CA LYS A 482 4.60 26.70 4.11
C LYS A 482 5.01 28.07 4.67
N ALA A 483 5.89 28.79 3.96
CA ALA A 483 6.25 30.21 4.10
C ALA A 483 6.41 30.77 5.54
N THR A 484 6.70 29.92 6.52
CA THR A 484 6.68 30.29 7.93
C THR A 484 8.02 29.96 8.58
N LYS A 485 8.79 31.00 8.94
CA LYS A 485 9.99 30.84 9.77
C LYS A 485 9.59 30.47 11.20
N ILE A 486 9.82 29.23 11.60
CA ILE A 486 9.40 28.69 12.92
C ILE A 486 10.50 28.68 13.99
N TYR A 487 11.77 28.81 13.60
CA TYR A 487 12.90 28.90 14.53
C TYR A 487 13.97 29.89 14.01
N ASP A 488 14.84 30.35 14.91
CA ASP A 488 15.96 31.25 14.61
C ASP A 488 17.22 30.49 14.10
N SER A 489 18.32 31.20 13.86
CA SER A 489 19.58 30.58 13.39
C SER A 489 20.21 29.61 14.39
N ASN A 490 19.78 29.62 15.66
CA ASN A 490 20.26 28.76 16.73
C ASN A 490 19.28 27.62 17.03
N PHE A 491 18.30 27.38 16.14
CA PHE A 491 17.23 26.40 16.29
C PHE A 491 16.37 26.61 17.55
N VAL A 492 16.23 27.87 17.99
CA VAL A 492 15.28 28.25 19.04
C VAL A 492 13.94 28.57 18.38
N LEU A 493 12.86 27.92 18.84
CA LEU A 493 11.51 28.19 18.34
C LEU A 493 11.16 29.67 18.49
N ILE A 494 10.57 30.28 17.46
CA ILE A 494 10.13 31.67 17.56
C ILE A 494 8.77 31.67 18.28
N PRO A 495 8.65 32.30 19.48
CA PRO A 495 7.37 32.35 20.18
C PRO A 495 6.30 33.02 19.30
N ARG A 496 5.17 32.34 19.13
CA ARG A 496 3.98 32.90 18.48
C ARG A 496 2.74 32.45 19.23
N PRO A 497 1.71 33.30 19.32
CA PRO A 497 0.41 32.88 19.83
C PRO A 497 -0.07 31.63 19.10
N ASN A 498 -0.70 30.71 19.84
CA ASN A 498 -1.30 29.49 19.28
C ASN A 498 -0.29 28.58 18.55
N THR A 499 0.94 28.48 19.09
CA THR A 499 1.93 27.49 18.61
C THR A 499 1.80 26.20 19.41
N PHE A 500 1.48 25.13 18.70
CA PHE A 500 1.31 23.80 19.26
C PHE A 500 2.38 22.85 18.73
N VAL A 501 2.80 21.92 19.58
CA VAL A 501 3.86 20.95 19.30
C VAL A 501 3.30 19.56 19.53
N ALA A 502 3.27 18.72 18.49
CA ALA A 502 2.89 17.33 18.62
C ALA A 502 3.96 16.54 19.41
N PHE A 503 3.52 15.42 20.00
CA PHE A 503 4.38 14.61 20.87
C PHE A 503 5.66 14.12 20.18
N ASP A 504 5.59 13.77 18.90
CA ASP A 504 6.74 13.27 18.16
C ASP A 504 7.84 14.32 17.99
N VAL A 505 7.49 15.60 17.86
CA VAL A 505 8.45 16.72 17.82
C VAL A 505 8.99 17.03 19.22
N ALA A 506 8.10 17.08 20.21
CA ALA A 506 8.48 17.32 21.61
C ALA A 506 9.49 16.25 22.09
N TYR A 507 9.22 14.99 21.76
CA TYR A 507 10.07 13.87 22.15
C TYR A 507 11.33 13.75 21.28
N ARG A 508 11.22 13.77 19.95
CA ARG A 508 12.38 13.48 19.09
C ARG A 508 13.34 14.65 18.90
N LEU A 509 12.85 15.88 18.91
CA LEU A 509 13.68 17.07 18.65
C LEU A 509 13.96 17.85 19.92
N ILE A 510 12.91 18.18 20.68
CA ILE A 510 13.04 19.08 21.84
C ILE A 510 13.73 18.39 23.00
N SER A 511 13.29 17.17 23.38
CA SER A 511 13.92 16.44 24.50
C SER A 511 15.39 16.09 24.25
N LYS A 512 15.79 15.99 22.97
CA LYS A 512 17.17 15.73 22.54
C LYS A 512 18.01 17.01 22.35
N GLY A 513 17.43 18.19 22.60
CA GLY A 513 18.11 19.47 22.46
C GLY A 513 18.41 19.91 21.02
N ILE A 514 17.82 19.24 20.02
CA ILE A 514 17.98 19.57 18.60
C ILE A 514 17.21 20.85 18.28
N LEU A 515 15.97 20.94 18.75
CA LEU A 515 15.12 22.13 18.66
C LEU A 515 14.92 22.69 20.08
N LYS A 516 15.21 23.96 20.29
CA LYS A 516 15.20 24.57 21.63
C LYS A 516 13.93 25.36 21.88
N ILE A 517 13.45 25.29 23.11
CA ILE A 517 12.37 26.15 23.61
C ILE A 517 12.99 27.50 24.03
N PRO A 518 12.31 28.64 23.75
CA PRO A 518 12.73 29.95 24.22
C PRO A 518 12.85 30.04 25.74
N GLU A 519 13.68 30.96 26.22
CA GLU A 519 13.74 31.27 27.66
C GLU A 519 12.37 31.74 28.17
N HIS A 520 11.99 31.27 29.35
CA HIS A 520 10.70 31.52 30.01
C HIS A 520 9.47 30.89 29.32
N TYR A 521 9.68 29.91 28.43
CA TYR A 521 8.62 29.12 27.82
C TYR A 521 8.76 27.64 28.14
N SER A 522 7.62 26.95 28.13
CA SER A 522 7.50 25.51 28.30
C SER A 522 6.42 24.94 27.40
N LEU A 523 6.43 23.61 27.31
CA LEU A 523 5.42 22.83 26.61
C LEU A 523 4.33 22.43 27.61
N ILE A 524 3.19 23.11 27.53
CA ILE A 524 2.05 22.82 28.37
C ILE A 524 1.25 21.66 27.75
N PRO A 525 1.11 20.52 28.42
CA PRO A 525 0.35 19.39 27.87
C PRO A 525 -1.11 19.80 27.67
N MET A 526 -1.62 19.56 26.46
CA MET A 526 -3.02 19.69 26.10
C MET A 526 -3.59 18.28 25.85
N ARG A 527 -4.51 18.11 24.89
CA ARG A 527 -5.02 16.78 24.53
C ARG A 527 -4.03 16.00 23.67
N ASN A 528 -3.95 16.30 22.36
CA ASN A 528 -3.13 15.53 21.43
C ASN A 528 -1.74 16.16 21.17
N TYR A 529 -1.44 17.27 21.83
CA TYR A 529 -0.29 18.13 21.58
C TYR A 529 0.07 18.92 22.83
N PHE A 530 1.18 19.65 22.77
CA PHE A 530 1.61 20.63 23.76
C PHE A 530 1.36 22.04 23.22
N LEU A 531 0.98 22.97 24.07
CA LEU A 531 0.99 24.40 23.78
C LEU A 531 2.34 24.98 24.18
N LEU A 532 3.01 25.71 23.29
CA LEU A 532 4.17 26.51 23.64
C LEU A 532 3.71 27.80 24.31
N ALA A 533 3.98 27.94 25.61
CA ALA A 533 3.51 29.08 26.40
C ALA A 533 4.46 29.44 27.55
N THR A 534 4.22 30.59 28.18
CA THR A 534 5.11 31.12 29.23
C THR A 534 4.98 30.36 30.55
N ASP A 535 6.11 30.13 31.22
CA ASP A 535 6.20 29.29 32.43
C ASP A 535 5.45 29.82 33.66
N SER A 536 5.21 31.13 33.68
CA SER A 536 4.61 31.83 34.82
C SER A 536 3.09 31.68 34.94
N ASN A 537 2.41 31.21 33.89
CA ASN A 537 0.95 31.23 33.81
C ASN A 537 0.34 29.83 33.83
N TYR A 538 -0.82 29.72 34.48
CA TYR A 538 -1.68 28.54 34.37
C TYR A 538 -2.52 28.60 33.10
N TYR A 539 -2.55 27.51 32.32
CA TYR A 539 -3.34 27.40 31.10
C TYR A 539 -4.40 26.29 31.24
N PRO A 540 -5.70 26.60 31.26
CA PRO A 540 -6.78 25.62 31.44
C PRO A 540 -6.96 24.70 30.21
N LEU A 541 -7.61 23.55 30.41
CA LEU A 541 -7.91 22.57 29.35
C LEU A 541 -9.29 22.87 28.76
N ASP A 542 -9.37 23.92 27.95
CA ASP A 542 -10.65 24.38 27.37
C ASP A 542 -11.00 23.66 26.04
N LEU A 543 -10.34 22.53 25.76
CA LEU A 543 -10.51 21.78 24.52
C LEU A 543 -11.58 20.69 24.65
N PRO A 544 -12.54 20.61 23.71
CA PRO A 544 -13.64 19.66 23.79
C PRO A 544 -13.17 18.21 23.78
N LYS A 545 -13.96 17.34 24.43
CA LYS A 545 -13.72 15.89 24.45
C LYS A 545 -14.21 15.28 23.14
N ARG A 546 -13.36 15.18 22.13
CA ARG A 546 -13.69 14.39 20.92
C ARG A 546 -13.49 12.89 21.15
N LYS A 547 -14.51 12.12 20.77
CA LYS A 547 -14.47 10.67 20.76
C LYS A 547 -13.69 10.21 19.53
N ILE A 548 -12.73 9.30 19.75
CA ILE A 548 -11.98 8.63 18.69
C ILE A 548 -12.49 7.20 18.61
N ARG A 549 -12.96 6.79 17.43
CA ARG A 549 -13.44 5.44 17.17
C ARG A 549 -12.25 4.55 16.83
N PHE A 550 -11.84 3.78 17.82
CA PHE A 550 -10.86 2.71 17.63
C PHE A 550 -11.52 1.49 17.00
N SER A 551 -10.76 0.79 16.17
CA SER A 551 -11.17 -0.47 15.60
C SER A 551 -11.33 -1.50 16.71
N LYS A 552 -12.29 -2.41 16.56
CA LYS A 552 -12.49 -3.53 17.50
C LYS A 552 -11.21 -4.36 17.69
N TYR A 553 -10.39 -4.46 16.65
CA TYR A 553 -9.10 -5.13 16.66
C TYR A 553 -8.03 -4.20 16.09
N THR A 554 -6.91 -4.04 16.81
CA THR A 554 -5.81 -3.15 16.41
C THR A 554 -4.84 -3.87 15.47
N PHE A 555 -4.89 -3.56 14.17
CA PHE A 555 -3.97 -4.17 13.19
C PHE A 555 -2.95 -3.20 12.59
N SER A 556 -3.14 -1.90 12.82
CA SER A 556 -2.36 -0.81 12.24
C SER A 556 -1.39 -0.22 13.27
N ASP A 557 -0.16 0.07 12.85
CA ASP A 557 0.84 0.71 13.72
C ASP A 557 0.45 2.16 14.05
N SER A 558 -0.24 2.85 13.14
CA SER A 558 -0.81 4.18 13.41
C SER A 558 -1.88 4.12 14.51
N GLU A 559 -2.75 3.11 14.48
CA GLU A 559 -3.77 2.95 15.52
C GLU A 559 -3.14 2.60 16.87
N LYS A 560 -2.13 1.72 16.91
CA LYS A 560 -1.36 1.43 18.14
C LYS A 560 -0.73 2.69 18.71
N TYR A 561 -0.05 3.47 17.87
CA TYR A 561 0.54 4.75 18.26
C TYR A 561 -0.50 5.69 18.88
N ILE A 562 -1.68 5.86 18.24
CA ILE A 562 -2.74 6.74 18.75
C ILE A 562 -3.32 6.21 20.08
N LYS A 563 -3.48 4.89 20.23
CA LYS A 563 -3.96 4.25 21.47
C LYS A 563 -3.02 4.47 22.65
N GLU A 564 -1.72 4.50 22.41
CA GLU A 564 -0.70 4.75 23.44
C GLU A 564 -0.52 6.26 23.71
N LEU A 565 -0.54 7.07 22.66
CA LEU A 565 -0.29 8.51 22.73
C LEU A 565 -1.33 9.25 23.57
N ILE A 566 -2.62 9.03 23.32
CA ILE A 566 -3.69 9.81 23.95
C ILE A 566 -3.68 9.67 25.48
N PRO A 567 -3.71 8.46 26.07
CA PRO A 567 -3.67 8.34 27.52
C PRO A 567 -2.35 8.85 28.10
N TYR A 568 -1.22 8.71 27.39
CA TYR A 568 0.05 9.31 27.80
C TYR A 568 -0.04 10.84 27.91
N MET A 569 -0.60 11.52 26.89
CA MET A 569 -0.77 12.97 26.92
C MET A 569 -1.74 13.42 28.03
N LEU A 570 -2.81 12.67 28.26
CA LEU A 570 -3.73 12.93 29.37
C LEU A 570 -3.04 12.75 30.73
N GLU A 571 -2.14 11.79 30.86
CA GLU A 571 -1.33 11.64 32.08
C GLU A 571 -0.40 12.84 32.29
N GLN A 572 0.27 13.32 31.24
CA GLN A 572 1.07 14.55 31.33
C GLN A 572 0.22 15.76 31.72
N ARG A 573 -1.00 15.86 31.18
CA ARG A 573 -1.96 16.90 31.58
C ARG A 573 -2.37 16.78 33.04
N LEU A 574 -2.65 15.58 33.52
CA LEU A 574 -3.00 15.31 34.92
C LEU A 574 -1.88 15.80 35.85
N LEU A 575 -0.62 15.47 35.55
CA LEU A 575 0.53 15.95 36.32
C LEU A 575 0.64 17.48 36.33
N TYR A 576 0.36 18.12 35.18
CA TYR A 576 0.33 19.58 35.08
C TYR A 576 -0.75 20.20 35.97
N GLU A 577 -1.98 19.67 35.98
CA GLU A 577 -3.05 20.16 36.87
C GLU A 577 -2.66 20.05 38.35
N LEU A 578 -2.03 18.94 38.74
CA LEU A 578 -1.56 18.75 40.12
C LEU A 578 -0.44 19.73 40.49
N ASN A 579 0.46 20.05 39.57
CA ASN A 579 1.51 21.05 39.81
C ASN A 579 0.92 22.45 40.12
N PHE A 580 -0.25 22.76 39.55
CA PHE A 580 -0.98 24.00 39.82
C PHE A 580 -2.10 23.86 40.87
N ASN A 581 -2.07 22.80 41.69
CA ASN A 581 -3.05 22.53 42.75
C ASN A 581 -4.52 22.43 42.26
N ARG A 582 -4.74 22.05 41.00
CA ARG A 582 -6.08 21.87 40.41
C ARG A 582 -6.55 20.41 40.55
N THR A 583 -6.76 19.99 41.80
CA THR A 583 -7.08 18.59 42.14
C THR A 583 -8.35 18.05 41.50
N ASN A 584 -9.40 18.86 41.39
CA ASN A 584 -10.65 18.46 40.73
C ASN A 584 -10.43 18.16 39.23
N ASN A 585 -9.72 19.04 38.53
CA ASN A 585 -9.38 18.84 37.12
C ASN A 585 -8.52 17.59 36.92
N ALA A 586 -7.52 17.39 37.79
CA ALA A 586 -6.68 16.20 37.76
C ALA A 586 -7.49 14.91 37.97
N LYS A 587 -8.48 14.93 38.88
CA LYS A 587 -9.39 13.81 39.10
C LYS A 587 -10.27 13.54 37.88
N ASP A 588 -10.83 14.57 37.25
CA ASP A 588 -11.64 14.41 36.04
C ASP A 588 -10.85 13.79 34.88
N ILE A 589 -9.56 14.14 34.75
CA ILE A 589 -8.68 13.56 33.75
C ILE A 589 -8.32 12.11 34.11
N TYR A 590 -8.05 11.82 35.39
CA TYR A 590 -7.81 10.47 35.87
C TYR A 590 -9.00 9.54 35.56
N ASP A 591 -10.21 10.00 35.88
CA ASP A 591 -11.45 9.26 35.61
C ASP A 591 -11.67 9.08 34.10
N GLU A 592 -11.30 10.06 33.28
CA GLU A 592 -11.32 9.95 31.82
C GLU A 592 -10.34 8.87 31.30
N ILE A 593 -9.11 8.84 31.80
CA ILE A 593 -8.11 7.82 31.44
C ILE A 593 -8.64 6.44 31.79
N LYS A 594 -9.14 6.24 33.02
CA LYS A 594 -9.66 4.94 33.47
C LYS A 594 -10.88 4.48 32.68
N LYS A 595 -11.77 5.41 32.33
CA LYS A 595 -12.99 5.10 31.57
C LYS A 595 -12.70 4.79 30.11
N ARG A 596 -11.80 5.54 29.46
CA ARG A 596 -11.54 5.45 28.01
C ARG A 596 -10.42 4.47 27.66
N PHE A 597 -9.44 4.31 28.55
CA PHE A 597 -8.22 3.52 28.34
C PHE A 597 -7.96 2.63 29.57
N PRO A 598 -8.85 1.67 29.86
CA PRO A 598 -8.76 0.84 31.07
C PRO A 598 -7.46 0.02 31.15
N ASP A 599 -6.87 -0.33 30.00
CA ASP A 599 -5.62 -1.10 29.91
C ASP A 599 -4.37 -0.24 30.12
N TYR A 600 -4.50 1.08 30.09
CA TYR A 600 -3.37 1.99 30.25
C TYR A 600 -2.90 2.03 31.72
N ARG A 601 -1.59 1.84 31.91
CA ARG A 601 -0.95 1.89 33.21
C ARG A 601 -0.27 3.24 33.39
N LEU A 602 -0.70 3.99 34.40
CA LEU A 602 -0.08 5.24 34.81
C LEU A 602 1.39 5.00 35.23
N SER A 603 2.25 5.98 34.98
CA SER A 603 3.62 5.95 35.47
C SER A 603 3.68 5.99 36.99
N SER A 604 4.79 5.48 37.55
CA SER A 604 5.04 5.55 39.00
C SER A 604 4.99 6.98 39.53
N ALA A 605 5.44 7.97 38.73
CA ALA A 605 5.40 9.38 39.10
C ALA A 605 3.95 9.89 39.24
N ALA A 606 3.08 9.59 38.28
CA ALA A 606 1.67 9.94 38.36
C ALA A 606 0.95 9.27 39.53
N ILE A 607 1.26 7.99 39.80
CA ILE A 607 0.70 7.28 40.95
C ILE A 607 1.10 7.96 42.27
N MET A 608 2.38 8.30 42.44
CA MET A 608 2.87 8.96 43.65
C MET A 608 2.20 10.33 43.87
N GLU A 609 2.09 11.16 42.83
CA GLU A 609 1.41 12.45 42.96
C GLU A 609 -0.10 12.29 43.22
N LEU A 610 -0.78 11.34 42.58
CA LEU A 610 -2.20 11.07 42.86
C LEU A 610 -2.45 10.62 44.31
N ILE A 611 -1.55 9.82 44.88
CA ILE A 611 -1.60 9.41 46.29
C ILE A 611 -1.37 10.63 47.20
N LYS A 612 -0.36 11.45 46.91
CA LYS A 612 -0.01 12.67 47.66
C LYS A 612 -1.19 13.65 47.73
N TYR A 613 -1.93 13.81 46.63
CA TYR A 613 -3.14 14.64 46.58
C TYR A 613 -4.43 13.91 47.00
N LYS A 614 -4.34 12.70 47.55
CA LYS A 614 -5.46 11.87 48.05
C LYS A 614 -6.52 11.54 46.98
N ILE A 615 -6.15 11.55 45.70
CA ILE A 615 -7.02 11.11 44.61
C ILE A 615 -7.03 9.58 44.53
N LEU A 616 -5.86 8.96 44.75
CA LEU A 616 -5.72 7.52 44.95
C LEU A 616 -5.55 7.17 46.44
N LYS A 617 -6.07 6.02 46.84
CA LYS A 617 -5.76 5.39 48.13
C LYS A 617 -4.67 4.35 47.92
N TRP A 618 -3.81 4.18 48.93
CA TRP A 618 -2.77 3.16 48.98
C TRP A 618 -3.34 1.75 48.84
#